data_AF-A0A0F2PWM0-F1
#
_entry.id   AF-A0A0F2PWM0-F1
#
_cell.length_a   1.000
_cell.length_b   1.000
_cell.length_c   1.000
_cell.angle_alpha   90.00
_cell.angle_beta   90.00
_cell.angle_gamma   90.00
#
_symmetry.space_group_name_H-M   'P 1'
#
loop_
_entity.id
_entity.type
_entity.pdbx_description
1 polymer ?
#
loop_
_entity_poly.entity_id
_entity_poly.type
_entity_poly.pdbx_seq_one_letter_code
_entity_poly.pdbx_strand_id
1 'polypeptide(L)'
;MRGLTLLGGLALPLVFAVSAACADPVRDFRSADANGNGILEVGEFRLFVDLRADSGSTIAKRVRTFRAYGLALSTVDYDGDGKVSGAELVRYDKNP
;
A
#
# COMPACT_ATOMS: atom_id res chain seq x y z
N MET A 1 -53.27 24.62 15.59
CA MET A 1 -52.36 25.08 14.52
C MET A 1 -51.50 23.90 14.12
N ARG A 2 -51.71 23.34 12.92
CA ARG A 2 -50.99 22.17 12.41
C ARG A 2 -49.89 22.64 11.46
N GLY A 3 -48.64 22.49 11.86
CA GLY A 3 -47.44 22.50 11.01
C GLY A 3 -46.55 21.39 11.57
N LEU A 4 -45.95 20.51 10.79
CA LEU A 4 -45.01 20.81 9.73
C LEU A 4 -44.86 19.54 8.88
N THR A 5 -45.19 19.63 7.59
CA THR A 5 -44.77 18.65 6.57
C THR A 5 -43.66 19.32 5.77
N LEU A 6 -42.53 18.63 5.59
CA LEU A 6 -41.67 18.57 4.39
C LEU A 6 -40.30 17.98 4.83
N LEU A 7 -39.98 16.76 4.38
CA LEU A 7 -39.21 16.45 3.16
C LEU A 7 -37.70 16.63 3.34
N GLY A 8 -36.94 15.61 2.96
CA GLY A 8 -35.51 15.78 2.66
C GLY A 8 -34.52 14.88 3.41
N GLY A 9 -34.87 13.65 3.74
CA GLY A 9 -33.86 12.63 4.09
C GLY A 9 -33.28 12.00 2.84
N LEU A 10 -32.50 12.76 2.06
CA LEU A 10 -31.73 12.24 0.94
C LEU A 10 -30.62 11.36 1.53
N ALA A 11 -30.92 10.08 1.75
CA ALA A 11 -29.92 9.09 2.09
C ALA A 11 -28.99 8.95 0.89
N LEU A 12 -27.83 9.61 0.93
CA LEU A 12 -26.76 9.35 -0.01
C LEU A 12 -26.50 7.84 0.01
N PRO A 13 -26.53 7.14 -1.14
CA PRO A 13 -25.99 5.81 -1.17
C PRO A 13 -24.51 5.97 -0.84
N LEU A 14 -24.10 5.39 0.28
CA LEU A 14 -22.70 5.23 0.62
C LEU A 14 -22.17 4.20 -0.38
N VAL A 15 -21.83 4.67 -1.58
CA VAL A 15 -21.10 3.88 -2.57
C VAL A 15 -19.72 3.72 -1.95
N PHE A 16 -19.54 2.66 -1.16
CA PHE A 16 -18.23 2.08 -0.95
C PHE A 16 -17.79 1.61 -2.32
N ALA A 17 -17.19 2.53 -3.09
CA ALA A 17 -16.22 2.16 -4.08
C ALA A 17 -15.14 1.42 -3.31
N VAL A 18 -15.29 0.10 -3.18
CA VAL A 18 -14.17 -0.80 -3.05
C VAL A 18 -13.43 -0.68 -4.37
N SER A 19 -12.76 0.45 -4.55
CA SER A 19 -11.59 0.47 -5.37
C SER A 19 -10.61 -0.36 -4.56
N ALA A 20 -10.65 -1.68 -4.79
CA ALA A 20 -9.42 -2.40 -5.02
C ALA A 20 -8.78 -1.69 -6.22
N ALA A 21 -8.25 -0.50 -5.96
CA ALA A 21 -7.19 0.05 -6.75
C ALA A 21 -6.22 -1.13 -6.79
N CYS A 22 -6.00 -1.68 -7.99
CA CYS A 22 -4.79 -2.43 -8.22
C CYS A 22 -3.70 -1.50 -7.71
N ALA A 23 -3.24 -1.74 -6.48
CA ALA A 23 -2.09 -1.08 -5.92
C ALA A 23 -0.98 -1.66 -6.77
N ASP A 24 -0.77 -1.01 -7.92
CA ASP A 24 0.15 -1.46 -8.93
C ASP A 24 1.52 -1.42 -8.26
N PRO A 25 2.10 -2.59 -7.93
CA PRO A 25 3.29 -2.63 -7.11
C PRO A 25 4.44 -1.91 -7.81
N VAL A 26 4.39 -1.80 -9.14
CA VAL A 26 5.35 -1.06 -9.96
C VAL A 26 5.18 0.45 -9.80
N ARG A 27 3.96 0.98 -9.73
CA ARG A 27 3.71 2.42 -9.47
C ARG A 27 4.20 2.84 -8.08
N ASP A 28 3.88 2.06 -7.06
CA ASP A 28 4.30 2.36 -5.69
C ASP A 28 5.82 2.21 -5.55
N PHE A 29 6.41 1.21 -6.23
CA PHE A 29 7.86 1.03 -6.32
C PHE A 29 8.54 2.25 -6.94
N ARG A 30 8.07 2.70 -8.11
CA ARG A 30 8.62 3.89 -8.79
C ARG A 30 8.44 5.17 -7.98
N SER A 31 7.44 5.23 -7.09
CA SER A 31 7.22 6.38 -6.22
C SER A 31 8.17 6.39 -5.02
N ALA A 32 8.60 5.21 -4.58
CA ALA A 32 9.52 5.03 -3.47
C ALA A 32 11.00 5.03 -3.90
N ASP A 33 11.30 4.61 -5.13
CA ASP A 33 12.62 4.65 -5.77
C ASP A 33 12.99 6.09 -6.13
N ALA A 34 13.45 6.84 -5.13
CA ALA A 34 13.73 8.28 -5.25
C ALA A 34 15.01 8.55 -6.04
N ASN A 35 15.97 7.62 -5.96
CA ASN A 35 17.23 7.70 -6.70
C ASN A 35 17.12 7.11 -8.12
N GLY A 36 16.04 6.39 -8.44
CA GLY A 36 15.76 5.83 -9.76
C GLY A 36 16.69 4.68 -10.16
N ASN A 37 17.31 4.02 -9.18
CA ASN A 37 18.29 2.96 -9.42
C ASN A 37 17.64 1.58 -9.63
N GLY A 38 16.31 1.48 -9.50
CA GLY A 38 15.57 0.22 -9.64
C GLY A 38 15.71 -0.73 -8.43
N ILE A 39 16.13 -0.22 -7.28
CA ILE A 39 16.33 -0.94 -6.02
C ILE A 39 15.87 -0.06 -4.85
N LEU A 40 14.96 -0.56 -4.02
CA LEU A 40 14.57 0.13 -2.80
C LEU A 40 15.57 -0.19 -1.69
N GLU A 41 16.34 0.81 -1.28
CA GLU A 41 17.12 0.72 -0.04
C GLU A 41 16.21 0.79 1.18
N VAL A 42 16.71 0.47 2.38
CA VAL A 42 15.90 0.41 3.62
C VAL A 42 15.06 1.68 3.87
N GLY A 43 15.58 2.87 3.51
CA GLY A 43 14.86 4.14 3.62
C GLY A 43 13.70 4.26 2.63
N GLU A 44 13.94 3.86 1.38
CA GLU A 44 12.96 3.87 0.29
C GLU A 44 11.91 2.76 0.48
N PHE A 45 12.32 1.60 0.98
CA PHE A 45 11.43 0.51 1.33
C PHE A 45 10.41 0.90 2.42
N ARG A 46 10.82 1.71 3.40
CA ARG A 46 9.89 2.27 4.39
C ARG A 46 8.82 3.12 3.73
N LEU A 47 9.22 4.02 2.82
CA LEU A 47 8.27 4.84 2.06
C LEU A 47 7.34 3.98 1.22
N PHE A 48 7.86 2.94 0.56
CA PHE A 48 7.05 1.98 -0.19
C PHE A 48 6.01 1.27 0.68
N VAL A 49 6.41 0.80 1.88
CA VAL A 49 5.48 0.18 2.83
C VAL A 49 4.45 1.19 3.32
N ASP A 50 4.85 2.43 3.61
CA ASP A 50 3.91 3.47 4.05
C ASP A 50 2.92 3.81 2.92
N LEU A 51 3.38 4.00 1.68
CA LEU A 51 2.54 4.18 0.49
C LEU A 51 1.56 3.02 0.31
N ARG A 52 2.02 1.76 0.42
CA ARG A 52 1.12 0.60 0.35
C ARG A 52 0.14 0.53 1.51
N ALA A 53 0.55 0.97 2.71
CA ALA A 53 -0.33 1.01 3.86
C ALA A 53 -1.43 2.06 3.68
N ASP A 54 -1.09 3.24 3.17
CA ASP A 54 -2.01 4.33 2.82
C ASP A 54 -2.93 3.93 1.65
N SER A 55 -2.42 3.19 0.66
CA SER A 55 -3.20 2.59 -0.44
C SER A 55 -4.13 1.44 -0.01
N GLY A 56 -4.07 1.01 1.25
CA GLY A 56 -5.02 0.05 1.82
C GLY A 56 -4.50 -1.37 2.01
N SER A 57 -3.22 -1.66 1.73
CA SER A 57 -2.65 -3.01 1.90
C SER A 57 -2.61 -3.43 3.38
N THR A 58 -3.30 -4.53 3.69
CA THR A 58 -3.35 -5.10 5.04
C THR A 58 -1.97 -5.56 5.52
N ILE A 59 -1.15 -6.13 4.63
CA ILE A 59 0.23 -6.54 4.95
C ILE A 59 1.05 -5.30 5.32
N ALA A 60 1.03 -4.27 4.48
CA ALA A 60 1.80 -3.06 4.71
C ALA A 60 1.38 -2.31 6.01
N LYS A 61 0.07 -2.24 6.28
CA LYS A 61 -0.46 -1.70 7.54
C LYS A 61 0.05 -2.48 8.76
N ARG A 62 0.12 -3.81 8.69
CA ARG A 62 0.71 -4.64 9.76
C ARG A 62 2.20 -4.35 9.92
N VAL A 63 2.95 -4.32 8.82
CA VAL A 63 4.40 -4.01 8.86
C VAL A 63 4.66 -2.65 9.52
N ARG A 64 3.88 -1.62 9.16
CA ARG A 64 3.95 -0.30 9.80
C ARG A 64 3.58 -0.35 11.28
N THR A 65 2.46 -1.00 11.63
CA THR A 65 1.97 -1.11 13.02
C THR A 65 2.96 -1.83 13.93
N PHE A 66 3.50 -2.95 13.47
CA PHE A 66 4.47 -3.76 14.22
C PHE A 66 5.91 -3.27 14.06
N ARG A 67 6.13 -2.19 13.29
CA ARG A 67 7.46 -1.68 12.89
C ARG A 67 8.35 -2.80 12.34
N ALA A 68 7.73 -3.81 11.72
CA ALA A 68 8.34 -5.05 11.26
C ALA A 68 9.01 -4.89 9.89
N TYR A 69 9.59 -3.71 9.62
CA TYR A 69 10.18 -3.38 8.33
C TYR A 69 11.28 -4.37 7.93
N GLY A 70 12.14 -4.78 8.88
CA GLY A 70 13.19 -5.77 8.61
C GLY A 70 12.66 -7.17 8.28
N LEU A 71 11.55 -7.60 8.91
CA LEU A 71 10.92 -8.88 8.60
C LEU A 71 10.26 -8.84 7.22
N ALA A 72 9.58 -7.74 6.90
CA ALA A 72 8.97 -7.55 5.59
C ALA A 72 10.03 -7.47 4.49
N LEU A 73 11.15 -6.79 4.76
CA LEU A 73 12.28 -6.70 3.86
C LEU A 73 12.86 -8.09 3.62
N SER A 74 13.19 -8.84 4.68
CA SER A 74 13.66 -10.23 4.58
C SER A 74 12.67 -11.20 3.92
N THR A 75 11.39 -10.84 3.80
CA THR A 75 10.39 -11.67 3.10
C THR A 75 10.45 -11.48 1.59
N VAL A 76 10.81 -10.28 1.14
CA VAL A 76 10.87 -9.93 -0.29
C VAL A 76 12.31 -9.92 -0.83
N ASP A 77 13.30 -9.73 0.05
CA ASP A 77 14.74 -9.84 -0.19
C ASP A 77 15.10 -11.32 -0.34
N TYR A 78 15.19 -11.78 -1.59
CA TYR A 78 15.47 -13.18 -1.93
C TYR A 78 16.97 -13.45 -2.03
N ASP A 79 17.78 -12.44 -2.36
CA ASP A 79 19.24 -12.58 -2.49
C ASP A 79 20.00 -12.24 -1.20
N GLY A 80 19.33 -11.66 -0.22
CA GLY A 80 19.84 -11.38 1.13
C GLY A 80 20.76 -10.16 1.18
N ASP A 81 20.67 -9.25 0.21
CA ASP A 81 21.54 -8.07 0.13
C ASP A 81 21.07 -6.91 1.04
N GLY A 82 19.91 -7.06 1.69
CA GLY A 82 19.30 -6.07 2.58
C GLY A 82 18.59 -4.94 1.84
N LYS A 83 18.35 -5.09 0.54
CA LYS A 83 17.60 -4.18 -0.33
C LYS A 83 16.50 -4.95 -1.04
N VAL A 84 15.67 -4.24 -1.81
CA VAL A 84 14.57 -4.84 -2.55
C VAL A 84 14.58 -4.36 -3.97
N SER A 85 14.99 -5.21 -4.90
CA SER A 85 14.95 -4.92 -6.31
C SER A 85 13.53 -5.01 -6.87
N GLY A 86 13.26 -4.29 -7.97
CA GLY A 86 11.98 -4.40 -8.67
C GLY A 86 11.70 -5.84 -9.14
N ALA A 87 12.74 -6.60 -9.48
CA ALA A 87 12.62 -8.00 -9.88
C ALA A 87 12.13 -8.89 -8.73
N GLU A 88 12.62 -8.67 -7.52
CA GLU A 88 12.21 -9.40 -6.32
C GLU A 88 10.78 -9.08 -5.89
N LEU A 89 10.36 -7.82 -6.01
CA LEU A 89 8.96 -7.44 -5.78
C LEU A 89 8.01 -8.09 -6.76
N VAL A 90 8.35 -8.11 -8.05
CA VAL A 90 7.56 -8.80 -9.08
C VAL A 90 7.53 -10.30 -8.83
N ARG A 91 8.64 -10.88 -8.35
CA ARG A 91 8.71 -12.30 -7.98
C ARG A 91 7.80 -12.61 -6.79
N TYR A 92 7.82 -11.78 -5.75
CA TYR A 92 6.97 -11.90 -4.58
C TYR A 92 5.48 -11.76 -4.94
N ASP A 93 5.11 -10.78 -5.77
CA ASP A 93 3.72 -10.60 -6.22
C ASP A 93 3.18 -11.81 -6.99
N LYS A 94 4.03 -12.46 -7.80
CA LYS A 94 3.68 -13.67 -8.55
C LYS A 94 3.61 -14.93 -7.68
N ASN A 95 4.27 -14.96 -6.53
CA ASN A 95 4.32 -16.13 -5.65
C ASN A 95 4.42 -15.72 -4.15
N PRO A 96 3.33 -15.12 -3.60
CA PRO A 96 3.33 -14.44 -2.31
C PRO A 96 3.29 -15.37 -1.09
#